data_AF-A0A1B1YQ68-F1
#
_entry.id   AF-A0A1B1YQ68-F1
#
_cell.length_a   1.000
_cell.length_b   1.000
_cell.length_c   1.000
_cell.angle_alpha   90.00
_cell.angle_beta   90.00
_cell.angle_gamma   90.00
#
_symmetry.space_group_name_H-M   'P 1'
#
loop_
_entity.id
_entity.type
_entity.pdbx_description
1 polymer ?
#
loop_
_entity_poly.entity_id
_entity_poly.type
_entity_poly.pdbx_seq_one_letter_code
_entity_poly.pdbx_strand_id
1 'polypeptide(L)'
;MDKLLEQLPQIITAAAQSYLGILALLSVALAVLAYFFFASASEKVKVGIFVLLFLGVAGFGAAMFRVAPKTTEATRDTSPQAAPDPLASLSSEAKQLLKEAAADPAGAVQFAHYGMGDELITNDKNLLPDNNRADARTTAAWEAALKELVDGGLLAARGTAGEIFEVTKKGYDAANRLPE
;
A
#
# COMPACT_ATOMS: atom_id res chain seq x y z
N MET A 1 -5.40 -6.45 41.38
CA MET A 1 -4.33 -5.66 40.72
C MET A 1 -2.99 -6.38 40.79
N ASP A 2 -2.71 -7.13 41.85
CA ASP A 2 -1.40 -7.76 42.08
C ASP A 2 -1.01 -8.80 41.01
N LYS A 3 -1.97 -9.60 40.53
CA LYS A 3 -1.73 -10.56 39.44
C LYS A 3 -1.31 -9.91 38.11
N LEU A 4 -1.79 -8.70 37.81
CA LEU A 4 -1.38 -7.97 36.59
C LEU A 4 0.04 -7.41 36.72
N LEU A 5 0.43 -6.97 37.91
CA LEU A 5 1.79 -6.49 38.21
C LEU A 5 2.81 -7.63 38.18
N GLU A 6 2.40 -8.84 38.57
CA GLU A 6 3.25 -10.04 38.54
C GLU A 6 3.49 -10.57 37.10
N GLN A 7 2.50 -10.39 36.21
CA GLN A 7 2.58 -10.82 34.80
C GLN A 7 3.19 -9.77 33.86
N LEU A 8 3.35 -8.53 34.33
CA LEU A 8 3.86 -7.39 33.56
C LEU A 8 5.20 -7.64 32.84
N PRO A 9 6.21 -8.30 33.46
CA PRO A 9 7.45 -8.63 32.77
C PRO A 9 7.23 -9.53 31.54
N GLN A 10 6.36 -10.54 31.67
CA GLN A 10 6.07 -11.48 30.59
C GLN A 10 5.32 -10.81 29.43
N ILE A 11 4.41 -9.88 29.75
CA ILE A 11 3.67 -9.10 28.74
C ILE A 11 4.63 -8.20 27.95
N ILE A 12 5.56 -7.53 28.63
CA ILE A 12 6.57 -6.69 27.97
C ILE A 12 7.47 -7.53 27.07
N THR A 13 7.94 -8.68 27.55
CA THR A 13 8.77 -9.60 26.77
C THR A 13 8.03 -10.10 25.53
N ALA A 14 6.77 -10.51 25.65
CA ALA A 14 5.97 -10.96 24.52
C ALA A 14 5.69 -9.82 23.52
N ALA A 15 5.39 -8.61 24.01
CA ALA A 15 5.15 -7.45 23.14
C ALA A 15 6.41 -7.04 22.36
N ALA A 16 7.60 -7.14 22.97
CA ALA A 16 8.86 -6.78 22.33
C ALA A 16 9.26 -7.71 21.17
N GLN A 17 8.62 -8.88 21.01
CA GLN A 17 8.92 -9.83 19.93
C GLN A 17 8.24 -9.49 18.59
N SER A 18 7.41 -8.45 18.53
CA SER A 18 6.69 -8.06 17.31
C SER A 18 6.81 -6.56 17.05
N TYR A 19 6.80 -6.17 15.78
CA TYR A 19 6.79 -4.75 15.40
C TYR A 19 5.61 -3.99 16.02
N LEU A 20 4.42 -4.59 15.99
CA LEU A 20 3.22 -3.99 16.58
C LEU A 20 3.34 -3.85 18.10
N GLY A 21 3.88 -4.85 18.79
CA GLY A 21 4.07 -4.80 20.23
C GLY A 21 5.18 -3.81 20.64
N ILE A 22 6.24 -3.64 19.85
CA ILE A 22 7.23 -2.56 20.05
C ILE A 22 6.56 -1.18 19.92
N LEU A 23 5.72 -0.97 18.90
CA LEU A 23 4.95 0.28 18.75
C LEU A 23 4.01 0.52 19.94
N ALA A 24 3.35 -0.53 20.45
CA ALA A 24 2.51 -0.44 21.64
C ALA A 24 3.33 -0.06 22.88
N LEU A 25 4.48 -0.69 23.10
CA LEU A 25 5.39 -0.36 24.21
C LEU A 25 5.91 1.07 24.11
N LEU A 26 6.29 1.52 22.92
CA LEU A 26 6.73 2.89 22.68
C LEU A 26 5.60 3.89 22.97
N SER A 27 4.37 3.58 22.57
CA SER A 27 3.19 4.40 22.87
C SER A 27 2.94 4.51 24.37
N VAL A 28 3.04 3.40 25.11
CA VAL A 28 2.92 3.38 26.58
C VAL A 28 4.05 4.18 27.23
N ALA A 29 5.30 4.00 26.79
CA ALA A 29 6.44 4.74 27.32
C ALA A 29 6.29 6.25 27.11
N LEU A 30 5.86 6.68 25.92
CA LEU A 30 5.57 8.09 25.64
C LEU A 30 4.41 8.62 26.48
N ALA A 31 3.36 7.83 26.69
CA ALA A 31 2.23 8.21 27.54
C ALA A 31 2.65 8.40 29.01
N VAL A 32 3.51 7.52 29.54
CA VAL A 32 4.07 7.67 30.88
C VAL A 32 4.94 8.92 30.97
N LEU A 33 5.82 9.15 29.99
CA LEU A 33 6.67 10.33 29.95
C LEU A 33 5.85 11.63 29.88
N ALA A 34 4.82 11.66 29.04
CA ALA A 34 3.88 12.77 28.94
C ALA A 34 3.13 12.97 30.26
N TYR A 35 2.67 11.90 30.91
CA TYR A 35 2.03 11.99 32.22
C TYR A 35 2.96 12.66 33.24
N PHE A 36 4.21 12.22 33.36
CA PHE A 36 5.14 12.84 34.32
C PHE A 36 5.48 14.29 33.98
N PHE A 37 5.67 14.60 32.69
CA PHE A 37 6.01 15.95 32.24
C PHE A 37 4.85 16.94 32.43
N PHE A 38 3.61 16.50 32.20
CA PHE A 38 2.43 17.35 32.28
C PHE A 38 1.66 17.21 33.60
N ALA A 39 1.94 16.22 34.45
CA ALA A 39 1.22 16.02 35.72
C ALA A 39 1.30 17.26 36.61
N SER A 40 2.49 17.86 36.71
CA SER A 40 2.75 19.07 37.51
C SER A 40 2.42 20.38 36.78
N ALA A 41 2.03 20.34 35.51
CA ALA A 41 1.70 21.53 34.75
C ALA A 41 0.36 22.15 35.21
N SER A 42 0.25 23.47 35.11
CA SER A 42 -0.99 24.19 35.42
C SER A 42 -2.12 23.81 34.47
N GLU A 43 -3.37 23.93 34.94
CA GLU A 43 -4.56 23.57 34.16
C GLU A 43 -4.63 24.31 32.82
N LYS A 44 -4.21 25.58 32.79
CA LYS A 44 -4.14 26.38 31.56
C LYS A 44 -3.18 25.79 30.53
N VAL A 45 -2.03 25.26 30.98
CA VAL A 45 -1.05 24.62 30.09
C VAL A 45 -1.59 23.30 29.55
N LYS A 46 -2.21 22.48 30.40
CA LYS A 46 -2.84 21.21 29.99
C LYS A 46 -3.92 21.44 28.93
N VAL A 47 -4.82 22.40 29.18
CA VAL A 47 -5.89 22.77 28.24
C VAL A 47 -5.30 23.37 26.96
N GLY A 48 -4.29 24.25 27.07
CA GLY A 48 -3.63 24.86 25.90
C GLY A 48 -3.00 23.82 24.98
N ILE A 49 -2.29 22.84 25.54
CA ILE A 49 -1.68 21.75 24.77
C ILE A 49 -2.75 20.86 24.16
N PHE A 50 -3.81 20.54 24.89
CA PHE A 50 -4.92 19.75 24.36
C PHE A 50 -5.58 20.42 23.14
N VAL A 51 -5.84 21.74 23.23
CA VAL A 51 -6.40 22.52 22.12
C VAL A 51 -5.43 22.57 20.94
N LEU A 52 -4.13 22.80 21.20
CA LEU A 52 -3.10 22.82 20.16
C LEU A 52 -3.01 21.46 19.43
N LEU A 53 -3.05 20.35 20.17
CA LEU A 53 -3.06 18.99 19.62
C LEU A 53 -4.28 18.77 18.72
N PHE A 54 -5.45 19.18 19.17
CA PHE A 54 -6.69 19.03 18.40
C PHE A 54 -6.66 19.87 17.11
N LEU A 55 -6.15 21.11 17.17
CA LEU A 55 -5.91 21.94 16.00
C LEU A 55 -4.91 21.30 15.04
N GLY A 56 -3.82 20.73 15.56
CA GLY A 56 -2.82 20.03 14.76
C GLY A 56 -3.42 18.84 14.01
N VAL A 57 -4.20 18.00 14.70
CA VAL A 57 -4.87 16.83 14.09
C VAL A 57 -5.91 17.27 13.05
N ALA A 58 -6.73 18.27 13.36
CA ALA A 58 -7.72 18.80 12.41
C ALA A 58 -7.04 19.42 11.17
N GLY A 59 -5.95 20.17 11.36
CA GLY A 59 -5.16 20.75 10.28
C GLY A 59 -4.49 19.69 9.41
N PHE A 60 -3.90 18.66 10.02
CA PHE A 60 -3.33 17.53 9.30
C PHE A 60 -4.38 16.78 8.49
N GLY A 61 -5.55 16.50 9.09
CA GLY A 61 -6.68 15.88 8.39
C GLY A 61 -7.10 16.70 7.16
N ALA A 62 -7.27 18.02 7.33
CA ALA A 62 -7.63 18.91 6.22
C ALA A 62 -6.56 18.95 5.11
N ALA A 63 -5.27 18.92 5.46
CA ALA A 63 -4.19 18.83 4.48
C ALA A 63 -4.25 17.50 3.71
N MET A 64 -4.50 16.38 4.41
CA MET A 64 -4.63 15.06 3.81
C MET A 64 -5.80 15.00 2.81
N PHE A 65 -6.96 15.59 3.13
CA PHE A 65 -8.09 15.68 2.19
C PHE A 65 -7.79 16.53 0.94
N ARG A 66 -6.84 17.47 1.00
CA ARG A 66 -6.39 18.23 -0.18
C ARG A 66 -5.42 17.44 -1.05
N VAL A 67 -4.63 16.56 -0.43
CA VAL A 67 -3.62 15.72 -1.10
C VAL A 67 -4.24 14.40 -1.59
N ALA A 68 -5.42 14.03 -1.10
CA ALA A 68 -6.18 12.89 -1.63
C ALA A 68 -6.22 13.00 -3.16
N PRO A 69 -5.59 12.08 -3.90
CA PRO A 69 -5.53 12.16 -5.34
C PRO A 69 -6.96 12.13 -5.82
N LYS A 70 -7.41 13.23 -6.45
CA LYS A 70 -8.57 13.16 -7.31
C LYS A 70 -8.19 12.16 -8.38
N THR A 71 -8.79 10.99 -8.36
CA THR A 71 -8.77 10.05 -9.48
C THR A 71 -9.08 10.88 -10.72
N THR A 72 -8.04 11.07 -11.52
CA THR A 72 -8.02 11.99 -12.64
C THR A 72 -8.93 11.42 -13.72
N GLU A 73 -10.19 11.79 -13.69
CA GLU A 73 -11.01 11.89 -14.91
C GLU A 73 -10.44 13.04 -15.75
N ALA A 74 -9.39 12.78 -16.53
CA ALA A 74 -8.94 13.68 -17.58
C ALA A 74 -9.15 13.03 -18.95
N THR A 75 -10.23 13.48 -19.57
CA THR A 75 -10.31 13.84 -20.98
C THR A 75 -10.06 12.73 -22.00
N ARG A 76 -11.17 12.11 -22.41
CA ARG A 76 -11.36 11.53 -23.74
C ARG A 76 -11.30 12.66 -24.77
N ASP A 77 -10.14 12.87 -25.39
CA ASP A 77 -10.09 13.46 -26.73
C ASP A 77 -10.15 12.31 -27.74
N THR A 78 -11.35 12.08 -28.25
CA THR A 78 -11.63 11.14 -29.34
C THR A 78 -11.11 11.67 -30.67
N SER A 79 -10.29 10.88 -31.35
CA SER A 79 -10.21 10.85 -32.81
C SER A 79 -10.44 9.40 -33.28
N PRO A 80 -11.44 9.10 -34.13
CA PRO A 80 -11.69 7.74 -34.61
C PRO A 80 -10.67 7.35 -35.69
N GLN A 81 -9.49 6.89 -35.28
CA GLN A 81 -8.63 6.10 -36.14
C GLN A 81 -8.80 4.64 -35.73
N ALA A 82 -9.13 3.78 -36.69
CA ALA A 82 -9.28 2.35 -36.48
C ALA A 82 -7.99 1.79 -35.85
N ALA A 83 -8.02 1.54 -34.54
CA ALA A 83 -6.86 1.12 -33.79
C ALA A 83 -6.67 -0.41 -33.94
N PRO A 84 -5.42 -0.88 -34.10
CA PRO A 84 -5.09 -2.29 -33.94
C PRO A 84 -5.52 -2.77 -32.54
N ASP A 85 -5.83 -4.05 -32.40
CA ASP A 85 -6.34 -4.66 -31.17
C ASP A 85 -5.55 -4.14 -29.93
N PRO A 86 -6.19 -3.52 -28.93
CA PRO A 86 -5.52 -3.00 -27.73
C PRO A 86 -4.70 -4.07 -26.98
N LEU A 87 -4.96 -5.35 -27.22
CA LEU A 87 -4.15 -6.45 -26.70
C LEU A 87 -2.83 -6.66 -27.44
N ALA A 88 -2.77 -6.30 -28.73
CA ALA A 88 -1.54 -6.39 -29.52
C ALA A 88 -0.50 -5.38 -29.04
N SER A 89 -0.95 -4.20 -28.56
CA SER A 89 -0.08 -3.13 -28.07
C SER A 89 0.48 -3.36 -26.67
N LEU A 90 -0.07 -4.30 -25.88
CA LEU A 90 0.45 -4.58 -24.54
C LEU A 90 1.92 -5.03 -24.60
N SER A 91 2.73 -4.49 -23.68
CA SER A 91 4.11 -4.95 -23.45
C SER A 91 4.13 -6.45 -23.14
N SER A 92 5.29 -7.09 -23.37
CA SER A 92 5.48 -8.52 -23.09
C SER A 92 5.26 -8.82 -21.60
N GLU A 93 5.77 -7.94 -20.75
CA GLU A 93 5.64 -7.95 -19.30
C GLU A 93 4.17 -7.78 -18.88
N ALA A 94 3.41 -6.86 -19.49
CA ALA A 94 1.99 -6.68 -19.20
C ALA A 94 1.16 -7.91 -19.60
N LYS A 95 1.47 -8.54 -20.74
CA LYS A 95 0.82 -9.80 -21.15
C LYS A 95 1.10 -10.92 -20.17
N GLN A 96 2.36 -11.06 -19.75
CA GLN A 96 2.75 -12.08 -18.77
C GLN A 96 2.07 -11.83 -17.42
N LEU A 97 2.11 -10.60 -16.90
CA LEU A 97 1.50 -10.22 -15.63
C LEU A 97 -0.01 -10.47 -15.64
N LEU A 98 -0.71 -10.05 -16.71
CA LEU A 98 -2.15 -10.26 -16.83
C LEU A 98 -2.52 -11.74 -16.89
N LYS A 99 -1.71 -12.56 -17.58
CA LYS A 99 -1.95 -14.00 -17.69
C LYS A 99 -1.79 -14.70 -16.35
N GLU A 100 -0.72 -14.39 -15.63
CA GLU A 100 -0.50 -14.97 -14.29
C GLU A 100 -1.58 -14.50 -13.31
N ALA A 101 -1.91 -13.21 -13.30
CA ALA A 101 -2.96 -12.67 -12.45
C ALA A 101 -4.35 -13.25 -12.74
N ALA A 102 -4.66 -13.53 -14.00
CA ALA A 102 -5.93 -14.15 -14.38
C ALA A 102 -5.99 -15.65 -14.01
N ALA A 103 -4.84 -16.32 -13.87
CA ALA A 103 -4.74 -17.71 -13.44
C ALA A 103 -4.79 -17.85 -11.90
N ASP A 104 -4.49 -16.78 -11.17
CA ASP A 104 -4.61 -16.73 -9.71
C ASP A 104 -6.08 -16.89 -9.28
N PRO A 105 -6.41 -17.84 -8.38
CA PRO A 105 -7.75 -17.97 -7.81
C PRO A 105 -8.28 -16.68 -7.16
N ALA A 106 -7.40 -15.85 -6.61
CA ALA A 106 -7.75 -14.55 -6.02
C ALA A 106 -7.81 -13.43 -7.06
N GLY A 107 -7.29 -13.64 -8.28
CA GLY A 107 -7.22 -12.61 -9.32
C GLY A 107 -6.37 -11.42 -8.92
N ALA A 108 -5.36 -11.63 -8.06
CA ALA A 108 -4.67 -10.55 -7.36
C ALA A 108 -3.21 -10.41 -7.83
N VAL A 109 -2.75 -9.17 -7.82
CA VAL A 109 -1.35 -8.80 -8.01
C VAL A 109 -0.95 -7.94 -6.82
N GLN A 110 0.16 -8.30 -6.18
CA GLN A 110 0.78 -7.53 -5.12
C GLN A 110 2.09 -6.92 -5.64
N PHE A 111 2.22 -5.60 -5.53
CA PHE A 111 3.47 -4.89 -5.80
C PHE A 111 3.87 -4.14 -4.54
N ALA A 112 4.96 -4.54 -3.91
CA ALA A 112 5.40 -4.00 -2.64
C ALA A 112 6.85 -3.52 -2.71
N HIS A 113 7.09 -2.31 -2.21
CA HIS A 113 8.42 -1.73 -2.05
C HIS A 113 8.88 -1.89 -0.60
N TYR A 114 9.78 -2.84 -0.35
CA TYR A 114 10.40 -3.03 0.96
C TYR A 114 11.77 -2.34 0.99
N GLY A 115 12.22 -1.93 2.17
CA GLY A 115 13.56 -1.35 2.33
C GLY A 115 14.73 -2.24 1.87
N MET A 116 14.47 -3.53 1.61
CA MET A 116 15.42 -4.52 1.12
C MET A 116 15.22 -4.90 -0.37
N GLY A 117 14.21 -4.35 -1.06
CA GLY A 117 13.94 -4.63 -2.48
C GLY A 117 12.46 -4.49 -2.87
N ASP A 118 12.19 -4.64 -4.17
CA ASP A 118 10.85 -4.68 -4.73
C ASP A 118 10.39 -6.13 -4.93
N GLU A 119 9.11 -6.38 -4.68
CA GLU A 119 8.47 -7.65 -4.99
C GLU A 119 7.22 -7.41 -5.85
N LEU A 120 7.06 -8.22 -6.90
CA LEU A 120 5.87 -8.26 -7.74
C LEU A 120 5.35 -9.70 -7.73
N ILE A 121 4.34 -9.95 -6.93
CA ILE A 121 3.82 -11.29 -6.66
C ILE A 121 2.43 -11.44 -7.24
N THR A 122 2.19 -12.54 -7.94
CA THR A 122 0.86 -12.96 -8.40
C THR A 122 0.86 -14.46 -8.63
N ASN A 123 -0.27 -15.15 -8.38
CA ASN A 123 -0.39 -16.59 -8.61
C ASN A 123 0.75 -17.41 -7.95
N ASP A 124 1.08 -17.07 -6.70
CA ASP A 124 2.19 -17.65 -5.92
C ASP A 124 3.59 -17.55 -6.57
N LYS A 125 3.78 -16.63 -7.53
CA LYS A 125 5.05 -16.41 -8.23
C LYS A 125 5.54 -14.98 -8.01
N ASN A 126 6.84 -14.84 -7.74
CA ASN A 126 7.53 -13.57 -7.85
C ASN A 126 7.99 -13.38 -9.30
N LEU A 127 7.52 -12.31 -9.95
CA LEU A 127 7.88 -11.97 -11.33
C LEU A 127 9.18 -11.15 -11.40
N LEU A 128 9.63 -10.60 -10.28
CA LEU A 128 10.96 -10.01 -10.17
C LEU A 128 11.99 -11.11 -9.85
N PRO A 129 13.17 -11.11 -10.50
CA PRO A 129 14.18 -12.16 -10.30
C PRO A 129 14.68 -12.22 -8.85
N ASP A 130 14.80 -13.45 -8.32
CA ASP A 130 15.34 -13.74 -7.00
C ASP A 130 16.85 -13.50 -6.94
N ASN A 131 17.27 -12.28 -6.60
CA ASN A 131 18.63 -11.96 -6.16
C ASN A 131 18.79 -10.54 -5.61
N ASN A 132 17.93 -10.10 -4.70
CA ASN A 132 18.17 -8.91 -3.85
C ASN A 132 18.52 -7.60 -4.60
N ARG A 133 18.18 -7.55 -5.89
CA ARG A 133 18.22 -6.43 -6.84
C ARG A 133 17.83 -7.00 -8.21
N ALA A 134 16.53 -7.07 -8.48
CA ALA A 134 16.13 -6.75 -9.85
C ALA A 134 16.83 -5.41 -10.17
N ASP A 135 17.57 -5.35 -11.27
CA ASP A 135 18.20 -4.09 -11.64
C ASP A 135 17.09 -3.06 -11.85
N ALA A 136 17.36 -1.79 -11.50
CA ALA A 136 16.33 -0.74 -11.49
C ALA A 136 15.55 -0.62 -12.82
N ARG A 137 16.13 -1.09 -13.94
CA ARG A 137 15.47 -1.16 -15.25
C ARG A 137 14.43 -2.26 -15.32
N THR A 138 14.71 -3.45 -14.79
CA THR A 138 13.76 -4.55 -14.72
C THR A 138 12.57 -4.18 -13.82
N THR A 139 12.83 -3.62 -12.63
CA THR A 139 11.73 -3.11 -11.78
C THR A 139 10.90 -2.07 -12.53
N ALA A 140 11.53 -1.08 -13.17
CA ALA A 140 10.82 -0.05 -13.91
C ALA A 140 10.00 -0.61 -15.09
N ALA A 141 10.48 -1.67 -15.76
CA ALA A 141 9.74 -2.33 -16.84
C ALA A 141 8.46 -3.02 -16.30
N TRP A 142 8.56 -3.73 -15.18
CA TRP A 142 7.43 -4.36 -14.52
C TRP A 142 6.43 -3.35 -13.94
N GLU A 143 6.93 -2.26 -13.34
CA GLU A 143 6.09 -1.17 -12.85
C GLU A 143 5.36 -0.47 -14.02
N ALA A 144 6.05 -0.25 -15.14
CA ALA A 144 5.42 0.29 -16.35
C ALA A 144 4.33 -0.64 -16.90
N ALA A 145 4.56 -1.95 -16.89
CA ALA A 145 3.57 -2.95 -17.29
C ALA A 145 2.35 -2.97 -16.36
N LEU A 146 2.55 -2.91 -15.05
CA LEU A 146 1.46 -2.80 -14.08
C LEU A 146 0.64 -1.53 -14.31
N LYS A 147 1.32 -0.40 -14.50
CA LYS A 147 0.67 0.87 -14.83
C LYS A 147 -0.12 0.81 -16.14
N GLU A 148 0.43 0.18 -17.18
CA GLU A 148 -0.24 -0.03 -18.45
C GLU A 148 -1.55 -0.82 -18.29
N LEU A 149 -1.54 -1.88 -17.48
CA LEU A 149 -2.73 -2.68 -17.21
C LEU A 149 -3.80 -1.91 -16.39
N VAL A 150 -3.37 -1.08 -15.44
CA VAL A 150 -4.27 -0.23 -14.64
C VAL A 150 -4.88 0.89 -15.49
N ASP A 151 -4.06 1.60 -16.27
CA ASP A 151 -4.50 2.65 -17.18
C ASP A 151 -5.43 2.08 -18.28
N GLY A 152 -5.17 0.84 -18.71
CA GLY A 152 -6.04 0.09 -19.62
C GLY A 152 -7.33 -0.44 -18.99
N GLY A 153 -7.51 -0.29 -17.67
CA GLY A 153 -8.66 -0.81 -16.92
C GLY A 153 -8.73 -2.34 -16.89
N LEU A 154 -7.61 -3.03 -17.13
CA LEU A 154 -7.48 -4.48 -17.07
C LEU A 154 -7.20 -4.94 -15.64
N LEU A 155 -6.49 -4.11 -14.86
CA LEU A 155 -6.34 -4.23 -13.41
C LEU A 155 -6.97 -3.01 -12.73
N ALA A 156 -7.39 -3.18 -11.48
CA ALA A 156 -7.87 -2.09 -10.63
C ALA A 156 -7.14 -2.12 -9.29
N ALA A 157 -6.59 -0.98 -8.86
CA ALA A 157 -5.98 -0.85 -7.54
C ALA A 157 -7.05 -1.05 -6.44
N ARG A 158 -6.71 -1.82 -5.41
CA ARG A 158 -7.53 -2.08 -4.23
C ARG A 158 -6.78 -1.68 -2.97
N GLY A 159 -7.53 -1.16 -2.00
CA GLY A 159 -6.96 -0.63 -0.75
C GLY A 159 -6.43 0.80 -0.91
N THR A 160 -5.68 1.26 0.11
CA THR A 160 -5.20 2.65 0.21
C THR A 160 -3.72 2.82 -0.11
N ALA A 161 -2.95 1.72 -0.10
CA ALA A 161 -1.50 1.76 -0.28
C ALA A 161 -1.06 1.69 -1.75
N GLY A 162 -1.96 1.33 -2.69
CA GLY A 162 -1.59 1.12 -4.09
C GLY A 162 -0.68 -0.09 -4.29
N GLU A 163 -0.70 -1.05 -3.36
CA GLU A 163 0.15 -2.24 -3.35
C GLU A 163 -0.59 -3.49 -3.81
N ILE A 164 -1.93 -3.47 -3.83
CA ILE A 164 -2.77 -4.59 -4.23
C ILE A 164 -3.60 -4.16 -5.43
N PHE A 165 -3.62 -5.01 -6.46
CA PHE A 165 -4.38 -4.82 -7.68
C PHE A 165 -5.17 -6.08 -7.97
N GLU A 166 -6.39 -5.91 -8.46
CA GLU A 166 -7.27 -7.03 -8.84
C GLU A 166 -7.56 -6.98 -10.34
N VAL A 167 -7.65 -8.16 -10.95
CA VAL A 167 -8.08 -8.32 -12.34
C VAL A 167 -9.53 -7.91 -12.48
N THR A 168 -9.81 -6.98 -13.40
CA THR A 168 -11.18 -6.57 -13.71
C THR A 168 -11.85 -7.58 -14.63
N LYS A 169 -13.17 -7.51 -14.78
CA LYS A 169 -13.87 -8.29 -15.81
C LYS A 169 -13.24 -8.12 -17.20
N LYS A 170 -12.86 -6.89 -17.55
CA LYS A 170 -12.19 -6.58 -18.83
C LYS A 170 -10.81 -7.26 -18.90
N GLY A 171 -10.08 -7.30 -17.79
CA GLY A 171 -8.82 -8.03 -17.64
C GLY A 171 -8.96 -9.52 -17.91
N TYR A 172 -9.95 -10.19 -17.32
CA TYR A 172 -10.21 -11.61 -17.59
C TYR A 172 -10.60 -11.87 -19.05
N ASP A 173 -11.49 -11.05 -19.62
CA ASP A 173 -11.89 -11.15 -21.02
C ASP A 173 -10.70 -10.94 -21.98
N ALA A 174 -9.74 -10.11 -21.58
CA ALA A 174 -8.49 -9.86 -22.29
C ALA A 174 -7.49 -11.03 -22.17
N ALA A 175 -7.31 -11.56 -20.96
CA ALA A 175 -6.42 -12.69 -20.70
C ALA A 175 -6.80 -13.92 -21.52
N ASN A 176 -8.09 -14.22 -21.64
CA ASN A 176 -8.61 -15.33 -22.45
C ASN A 176 -8.34 -15.21 -23.96
N ARG A 177 -7.99 -14.02 -24.45
CA ARG A 177 -7.63 -13.78 -25.86
C ARG A 177 -6.12 -13.82 -26.09
N LEU A 178 -5.30 -13.88 -25.03
CA LEU A 178 -3.86 -14.01 -25.17
C LEU A 178 -3.50 -15.44 -25.58
N PRO A 179 -2.51 -15.61 -26.48
CA PRO A 179 -2.02 -16.94 -26.83
C PRO A 179 -1.35 -17.63 -25.63
N GLU A 180 -1.37 -18.97 -25.64
CA GLU A 180 -0.68 -19.78 -24.64
C GLU A 180 0.84 -19.63 -24.67
#